data_AF-A0A2K6VG09-F1
#
_entry.id   AF-A0A2K6VG09-F1
#
_cell.length_a   1.000
_cell.length_b   1.000
_cell.length_c   1.000
_cell.angle_alpha   90.00
_cell.angle_beta   90.00
_cell.angle_gamma   90.00
#
_symmetry.space_group_name_H-M   'P 1'
#
loop_
_entity.id
_entity.type
_entity.pdbx_description
1 polymer ?
#
loop_
_entity_poly.entity_id
_entity_poly.type
_entity_poly.pdbx_seq_one_letter_code
_entity_poly.pdbx_strand_id
1 'polypeptide(L)'
;MKCLWNGCAKTRKIMLKNFKGLVTKICLEEFAHRFLIAVFDTVDDTVLIDKCLLKELLNNIGEIVKSIYGIKVMHHLIHPRDPRFCSASQTAIYKAGDGNPYSKKDPKLRYAELFSYIQKPFCNYFATNMNALLFDNHASLLVLDMLEAPTDLDFFERNVNMEDRAACYDAIALICNREFIPCDAEQLHPIEHPQAHFVISKLLKSDSKFDVKLGDFIVKQCKNQLSSWLSCNKGCFILLHILENASQETRELVRSTLSLAAVERYHTKGATVLMQKLK
;
A
#
# COMPACT_ATOMS: atom_id res chain seq x y z
N MET A 1 6.99 -24.05 12.51
CA MET A 1 7.44 -22.84 13.24
C MET A 1 8.28 -23.17 14.49
N LYS A 2 7.83 -24.00 15.44
CA LYS A 2 8.63 -24.33 16.66
C LYS A 2 10.09 -24.75 16.38
N CYS A 3 10.34 -25.57 15.35
CA CYS A 3 11.71 -25.96 14.98
C CYS A 3 12.57 -24.78 14.51
N LEU A 4 11.96 -23.78 13.86
CA LEU A 4 12.64 -22.55 13.44
C LEU A 4 13.03 -21.71 14.67
N TRP A 5 12.08 -21.48 15.57
CA TRP A 5 12.29 -20.66 16.77
C TRP A 5 13.34 -21.26 17.71
N ASN A 6 13.34 -22.59 17.88
CA ASN A 6 14.30 -23.31 18.72
C ASN A 6 15.55 -23.80 17.97
N GLY A 7 15.67 -23.50 16.68
CA GLY A 7 16.82 -23.88 15.87
C GLY A 7 17.92 -22.82 15.94
N CYS A 8 19.18 -23.25 16.08
CA CYS A 8 20.33 -22.35 15.97
C CYS A 8 20.50 -21.82 14.54
N ALA A 9 21.40 -20.86 14.34
CA ALA A 9 21.67 -20.26 13.02
C ALA A 9 21.99 -21.30 11.92
N LYS A 10 22.75 -22.34 12.26
CA LYS A 10 23.07 -23.45 11.33
C LYS A 10 21.81 -24.19 10.89
N THR A 11 20.92 -24.52 11.82
CA THR A 11 19.66 -25.22 11.54
C THR A 11 18.71 -24.35 10.71
N ARG A 12 18.54 -23.08 11.08
CA ARG A 12 17.71 -22.11 10.33
C ARG A 12 18.21 -21.97 8.88
N LYS A 13 19.52 -21.89 8.69
CA LYS A 13 20.13 -21.82 7.36
C LYS A 13 19.82 -23.04 6.49
N ILE A 14 19.87 -24.24 7.06
CA ILE A 14 19.50 -25.47 6.34
C ILE A 14 18.01 -25.45 5.97
N MET A 15 17.14 -25.08 6.91
CA MET A 15 15.70 -24.96 6.65
C MET A 15 15.40 -24.02 5.49
N LEU A 16 15.94 -22.79 5.51
CA LEU A 16 15.70 -21.80 4.45
C LEU A 16 16.20 -22.28 3.08
N LYS A 17 17.36 -22.94 3.03
CA LYS A 17 17.90 -23.49 1.77
C LYS A 17 17.03 -24.60 1.18
N ASN A 18 16.46 -25.46 2.02
CA ASN A 18 15.62 -26.57 1.57
C ASN A 18 14.27 -26.09 1.00
N PHE A 19 13.83 -24.87 1.34
CA PHE A 19 12.60 -24.29 0.78
C PHE A 19 12.82 -23.47 -0.50
N LYS A 20 14.07 -23.27 -0.91
CA LYS A 20 14.37 -22.56 -2.17
C LYS A 20 13.73 -23.28 -3.35
N GLY A 21 13.02 -22.54 -4.21
CA GLY A 21 12.27 -23.08 -5.35
C GLY A 21 10.86 -23.56 -5.01
N LEU A 22 10.45 -23.48 -3.73
CA LEU A 22 9.12 -23.85 -3.25
C LEU A 22 8.42 -22.70 -2.51
N VAL A 23 9.03 -21.51 -2.49
CA VAL A 23 8.64 -20.38 -1.66
C VAL A 23 7.29 -19.84 -2.08
N THR A 24 7.04 -19.70 -3.39
CA THR A 24 5.73 -19.28 -3.91
C THR A 24 4.65 -20.27 -3.48
N LYS A 25 4.87 -21.58 -3.67
CA LYS A 25 3.92 -22.62 -3.25
C LYS A 25 3.60 -22.55 -1.75
N ILE A 26 4.61 -22.31 -0.92
CA ILE A 26 4.43 -22.16 0.54
C ILE A 26 3.66 -20.89 0.88
N CYS A 27 3.96 -19.79 0.20
CA CYS A 27 3.30 -18.49 0.38
C CYS A 27 1.79 -18.56 0.14
N LEU A 28 1.36 -19.39 -0.81
CA LEU A 28 -0.04 -19.52 -1.21
C LEU A 28 -0.84 -20.52 -0.36
N GLU A 29 -0.22 -21.24 0.57
CA GLU A 29 -0.85 -22.31 1.35
C GLU A 29 -1.30 -21.81 2.74
N GLU A 30 -2.45 -22.29 3.23
CA GLU A 30 -3.14 -21.82 4.44
C GLU A 30 -2.31 -21.87 5.73
N PHE A 31 -1.43 -22.86 5.86
CA PHE A 31 -0.63 -23.06 7.06
C PHE A 31 0.85 -22.78 6.80
N ALA A 32 1.33 -23.07 5.59
CA ALA A 32 2.72 -22.94 5.22
C ALA A 32 3.14 -21.47 5.08
N HIS A 33 2.25 -20.55 4.68
CA HIS A 33 2.58 -19.12 4.63
C HIS A 33 3.03 -18.57 6.00
N ARG A 34 2.50 -19.16 7.09
CA ARG A 34 2.86 -18.82 8.48
C ARG A 34 4.33 -19.10 8.77
N PHE A 35 4.94 -20.06 8.07
CA PHE A 35 6.37 -20.31 8.17
C PHE A 35 7.19 -19.13 7.65
N LEU A 36 6.79 -18.52 6.52
CA LEU A 36 7.49 -17.35 5.96
C LEU A 36 7.42 -16.16 6.94
N ILE A 37 6.24 -15.91 7.49
CA ILE A 37 6.04 -14.90 8.54
C ILE A 37 6.96 -15.15 9.73
N ALA A 38 7.01 -16.40 10.23
CA ALA A 38 7.90 -16.76 11.34
C ALA A 38 9.40 -16.61 10.99
N VAL A 39 9.78 -16.81 9.72
CA VAL A 39 11.15 -16.55 9.24
C VAL A 39 11.46 -15.06 9.33
N PHE A 40 10.58 -14.19 8.83
CA PHE A 40 10.77 -12.75 8.88
C PHE A 40 10.82 -12.23 10.32
N ASP A 41 10.01 -12.79 11.21
CA ASP A 41 9.99 -12.43 12.64
C ASP A 41 11.28 -12.85 13.38
N THR A 42 12.00 -13.89 12.96
CA THR A 42 13.01 -14.53 13.83
C THR A 42 14.37 -14.82 13.21
N VAL A 43 14.55 -14.84 11.90
CA VAL A 43 15.86 -15.14 11.29
C VAL A 43 16.70 -13.88 11.14
N ASP A 44 17.88 -13.84 11.74
CA ASP A 44 18.75 -12.65 11.75
C ASP A 44 19.54 -12.45 10.45
N ASP A 45 19.83 -13.53 9.73
CA ASP A 45 20.54 -13.51 8.44
C ASP A 45 19.58 -13.09 7.32
N THR A 46 19.31 -11.79 7.25
CA THR A 46 18.40 -11.17 6.28
C THR A 46 18.92 -11.27 4.83
N VAL A 47 20.24 -11.32 4.65
CA VAL A 47 20.86 -11.61 3.34
C VAL A 47 20.52 -13.03 2.86
N LEU A 48 20.50 -14.01 3.77
CA LEU A 48 20.03 -15.35 3.43
C LEU A 48 18.53 -15.38 3.13
N ILE A 49 17.72 -14.63 3.88
CA ILE A 49 16.28 -14.48 3.61
C ILE A 49 16.06 -13.92 2.20
N ASP A 50 16.78 -12.86 1.81
CA ASP A 50 16.73 -12.30 0.46
C ASP A 50 17.05 -13.36 -0.61
N LYS A 51 18.20 -14.03 -0.45
CA LYS A 51 18.70 -15.02 -1.42
C LYS A 51 17.83 -16.27 -1.55
N CYS A 52 17.22 -16.73 -0.47
CA CYS A 52 16.46 -17.97 -0.44
C CYS A 52 14.96 -17.76 -0.65
N LEU A 53 14.41 -16.64 -0.18
CA LEU A 53 12.96 -16.42 -0.09
C LEU A 53 12.51 -15.19 -0.88
N LEU A 54 13.03 -13.99 -0.57
CA LEU A 54 12.46 -12.75 -1.13
C LEU A 54 12.57 -12.70 -2.64
N LYS A 55 13.71 -13.08 -3.24
CA LYS A 55 13.85 -13.09 -4.71
C LYS A 55 12.76 -13.89 -5.42
N GLU A 56 12.39 -15.05 -4.88
CA GLU A 56 11.32 -15.87 -5.45
C GLU A 56 9.96 -15.22 -5.25
N LEU A 57 9.67 -14.68 -4.06
CA LEU A 57 8.43 -13.94 -3.80
C LEU A 57 8.28 -12.72 -4.74
N LEU A 58 9.35 -11.96 -4.92
CA LEU A 58 9.39 -10.74 -5.73
C LEU A 58 9.23 -11.04 -7.23
N ASN A 59 9.71 -12.19 -7.70
CA ASN A 59 9.48 -12.63 -9.09
C ASN A 59 8.04 -13.09 -9.34
N ASN A 60 7.26 -13.36 -8.28
CA ASN A 60 5.91 -13.93 -8.37
C ASN A 60 4.84 -13.05 -7.70
N ILE A 61 5.09 -11.75 -7.51
CA ILE A 61 4.16 -10.83 -6.82
C ILE A 61 2.74 -10.94 -7.40
N GLY A 62 2.61 -10.96 -8.73
CA GLY A 62 1.30 -10.96 -9.39
C GLY A 62 0.43 -12.20 -9.16
N GLU A 63 1.03 -13.35 -8.82
CA GLU A 63 0.29 -14.52 -8.35
C GLU A 63 -0.04 -14.39 -6.86
N ILE A 64 0.94 -13.95 -6.06
CA ILE A 64 0.85 -13.90 -4.61
C ILE A 64 -0.21 -12.93 -4.11
N VAL A 65 -0.32 -11.74 -4.71
CA VAL A 65 -1.29 -10.71 -4.30
C VAL A 65 -2.75 -11.13 -4.55
N LYS A 66 -2.98 -12.14 -5.42
CA LYS A 66 -4.31 -12.69 -5.68
C LYS A 66 -4.72 -13.75 -4.66
N SER A 67 -3.80 -14.22 -3.82
CA SER A 67 -4.08 -15.23 -2.80
C SER A 67 -4.41 -14.60 -1.46
N ILE A 68 -5.47 -15.09 -0.80
CA ILE A 68 -5.86 -14.70 0.56
C ILE A 68 -4.79 -15.02 1.62
N TYR A 69 -3.85 -15.92 1.31
CA TYR A 69 -2.72 -16.28 2.17
C TYR A 69 -1.45 -15.55 1.74
N GLY A 70 -1.21 -15.51 0.43
CA GLY A 70 -0.04 -14.85 -0.14
C GLY A 70 0.00 -13.37 0.20
N ILE A 71 -1.13 -12.67 0.08
CA ILE A 71 -1.17 -11.24 0.38
C ILE A 71 -0.90 -10.92 1.86
N LYS A 72 -1.21 -11.84 2.78
CA LYS A 72 -0.89 -11.67 4.22
C LYS A 72 0.61 -11.66 4.46
N VAL A 73 1.37 -12.47 3.69
CA VAL A 73 2.84 -12.47 3.75
C VAL A 73 3.39 -11.14 3.27
N MET A 74 2.80 -10.57 2.21
CA MET A 74 3.21 -9.27 1.66
C MET A 74 2.90 -8.13 2.61
N HIS A 75 1.70 -8.10 3.20
CA HIS A 75 1.35 -7.16 4.27
C HIS A 75 2.30 -7.27 5.46
N HIS A 76 2.63 -8.49 5.91
CA HIS A 76 3.53 -8.67 7.06
C HIS A 76 4.96 -8.18 6.79
N LEU A 77 5.42 -8.24 5.53
CA LEU A 77 6.71 -7.69 5.12
C LEU A 77 6.72 -6.14 5.14
N ILE A 78 5.58 -5.50 4.92
CA ILE A 78 5.40 -4.04 4.92
C ILE A 78 5.09 -3.55 6.34
N HIS A 79 4.00 -4.02 6.92
CA HIS A 79 3.59 -3.78 8.31
C HIS A 79 3.51 -5.10 9.10
N PRO A 80 4.59 -5.45 9.83
CA PRO A 80 4.65 -6.67 10.61
C PRO A 80 3.52 -6.73 11.65
N ARG A 81 2.72 -7.79 11.58
CA ARG A 81 1.62 -8.07 12.54
C ARG A 81 0.56 -6.96 12.64
N ASP A 82 0.35 -6.20 11.58
CA ASP A 82 -0.70 -5.18 11.53
C ASP A 82 -2.09 -5.78 11.84
N PRO A 83 -2.83 -5.25 12.83
CA PRO A 83 -4.15 -5.78 13.19
C PRO A 83 -5.19 -5.71 12.07
N ARG A 84 -4.98 -4.88 11.04
CA ARG A 84 -5.82 -4.80 9.84
C ARG A 84 -5.74 -6.07 8.98
N PHE A 85 -4.60 -6.77 9.01
CA PHE A 85 -4.32 -7.94 8.15
C PHE A 85 -3.96 -9.21 8.94
N CYS A 86 -3.69 -9.08 10.24
CA CYS A 86 -3.29 -10.13 11.15
C CYS A 86 -4.19 -10.11 12.40
N SER A 87 -5.07 -11.09 12.53
CA SER A 87 -5.99 -11.16 13.68
C SER A 87 -5.23 -11.38 14.99
N ALA A 88 -5.84 -11.02 16.12
CA ALA A 88 -5.24 -11.24 17.44
C ALA A 88 -4.81 -12.69 17.69
N SER A 89 -5.56 -13.68 17.17
CA SER A 89 -5.19 -15.10 17.28
C SER A 89 -3.98 -15.44 16.42
N GLN A 90 -3.87 -14.90 15.20
CA GLN A 90 -2.67 -15.03 14.37
C GLN A 90 -1.47 -14.35 15.03
N THR A 91 -1.64 -13.13 15.54
CA THR A 91 -0.58 -12.43 16.28
C THR A 91 -0.09 -13.24 17.48
N ALA A 92 -0.99 -13.86 18.25
CA ALA A 92 -0.62 -14.71 19.38
C ALA A 92 0.22 -15.92 18.94
N ILE A 93 -0.10 -16.54 17.80
CA ILE A 93 0.70 -17.62 17.22
C ILE A 93 2.11 -17.13 16.90
N TYR A 94 2.25 -15.97 16.26
CA TYR A 94 3.57 -15.44 15.87
C TYR A 94 4.41 -14.99 17.07
N LYS A 95 3.77 -14.34 18.05
CA LYS A 95 4.41 -13.90 19.31
C LYS A 95 5.00 -15.06 20.13
N ALA A 96 4.53 -16.29 19.95
CA ALA A 96 5.12 -17.46 20.59
C ALA A 96 6.58 -17.73 20.18
N GLY A 97 7.05 -17.13 19.09
CA GLY A 97 8.45 -17.16 18.67
C GLY A 97 9.33 -16.02 19.17
N ASP A 98 8.75 -15.00 19.82
CA ASP A 98 9.48 -13.83 20.28
C ASP A 98 10.41 -14.17 21.45
N GLY A 99 11.54 -13.47 21.56
CA GLY A 99 12.49 -13.68 22.65
C GLY A 99 13.22 -15.03 22.63
N ASN A 100 13.11 -15.80 21.54
CA ASN A 100 13.80 -17.08 21.41
C ASN A 100 15.34 -16.92 21.50
N PRO A 101 16.09 -17.95 21.94
CA PRO A 101 17.50 -17.81 22.28
C PRO A 101 18.44 -17.59 21.08
N TYR A 102 17.96 -17.69 19.84
CA TYR A 102 18.80 -17.61 18.63
C TYR A 102 18.51 -16.40 17.74
N SER A 103 17.49 -15.61 18.06
CA SER A 103 17.21 -14.32 17.41
C SER A 103 17.78 -13.20 18.27
N LYS A 104 18.93 -12.67 17.86
CA LYS A 104 19.69 -11.64 18.60
C LYS A 104 19.60 -10.27 17.94
N LYS A 105 19.32 -10.20 16.64
CA LYS A 105 19.11 -8.93 15.93
C LYS A 105 17.88 -8.23 16.49
N ASP A 106 18.01 -6.92 16.70
CA ASP A 106 16.88 -6.06 17.05
C ASP A 106 15.74 -6.24 16.01
N PRO A 107 14.49 -6.49 16.45
CA PRO A 107 13.40 -6.72 15.52
C PRO A 107 13.15 -5.56 14.55
N LYS A 108 13.29 -4.29 14.98
CA LYS A 108 13.08 -3.14 14.10
C LYS A 108 14.15 -3.06 13.04
N LEU A 109 15.41 -3.28 13.42
CA LEU A 109 16.53 -3.35 12.47
C LEU A 109 16.35 -4.50 11.47
N ARG A 110 15.91 -5.69 11.92
CA ARG A 110 15.63 -6.83 11.03
C ARG A 110 14.59 -6.46 9.98
N TYR A 111 13.49 -5.82 10.39
CA TYR A 111 12.45 -5.41 9.46
C TYR A 111 12.86 -4.25 8.55
N ALA A 112 13.66 -3.30 9.02
CA ALA A 112 14.23 -2.25 8.18
C ALA A 112 15.09 -2.83 7.05
N GLU A 113 15.93 -3.83 7.35
CA GLU A 113 16.71 -4.54 6.33
C GLU A 113 15.82 -5.31 5.35
N LEU A 114 14.83 -6.08 5.84
CA LEU A 114 13.89 -6.80 4.97
C LEU A 114 13.10 -5.86 4.05
N PHE A 115 12.64 -4.74 4.58
CA PHE A 115 11.92 -3.72 3.82
C PHE A 115 12.78 -3.09 2.73
N SER A 116 14.08 -2.88 3.01
CA SER A 116 15.02 -2.34 2.03
C SER A 116 15.16 -3.21 0.77
N TYR A 117 14.98 -4.53 0.89
CA TYR A 117 15.02 -5.45 -0.24
C TYR A 117 13.74 -5.43 -1.09
N ILE A 118 12.59 -5.12 -0.49
CA ILE A 118 11.30 -5.23 -1.17
C ILE A 118 10.78 -3.90 -1.71
N GLN A 119 11.17 -2.75 -1.12
CA GLN A 119 10.49 -1.49 -1.40
C GLN A 119 10.48 -1.11 -2.90
N LYS A 120 11.64 -1.16 -3.56
CA LYS A 120 11.80 -0.82 -4.97
C LYS A 120 11.08 -1.83 -5.88
N PRO A 121 11.27 -3.15 -5.74
CA PRO A 121 10.51 -4.15 -6.49
C PRO A 121 8.99 -4.01 -6.38
N PHE A 122 8.47 -3.76 -5.17
CA PHE A 122 7.04 -3.55 -4.97
C PHE A 122 6.54 -2.28 -5.66
N CYS A 123 7.24 -1.15 -5.49
CA CYS A 123 6.84 0.09 -6.17
C CYS A 123 6.89 -0.04 -7.69
N ASN A 124 7.89 -0.73 -8.25
CA ASN A 124 7.95 -1.02 -9.68
C ASN A 124 6.74 -1.85 -10.14
N TYR A 125 6.41 -2.91 -9.39
CA TYR A 125 5.25 -3.75 -9.67
C TYR A 125 3.95 -2.94 -9.59
N PHE A 126 3.80 -2.09 -8.57
CA PHE A 126 2.65 -1.21 -8.40
C PHE A 126 2.52 -0.22 -9.55
N ALA A 127 3.57 0.52 -9.89
CA ALA A 127 3.53 1.49 -10.98
C ALA A 127 3.12 0.84 -12.32
N THR A 128 3.54 -0.40 -12.57
CA THR A 128 3.22 -1.13 -13.80
C THR A 128 1.81 -1.74 -13.80
N ASN A 129 1.26 -2.09 -12.63
CA ASN A 129 0.01 -2.85 -12.51
C ASN A 129 -1.11 -2.09 -11.76
N MET A 130 -0.92 -0.78 -11.52
CA MET A 130 -1.77 0.02 -10.62
C MET A 130 -3.27 -0.08 -10.95
N ASN A 131 -3.62 -0.15 -12.24
CA ASN A 131 -5.02 -0.26 -12.68
C ASN A 131 -5.69 -1.56 -12.20
N ALA A 132 -4.99 -2.69 -12.22
CA ALA A 132 -5.56 -3.93 -11.69
C ALA A 132 -5.62 -3.89 -10.14
N LEU A 133 -4.60 -3.28 -9.52
CA LEU A 133 -4.45 -3.30 -8.07
C LEU A 133 -5.47 -2.41 -7.35
N LEU A 134 -5.69 -1.17 -7.81
CA LEU A 134 -6.62 -0.24 -7.15
C LEU A 134 -8.09 -0.71 -7.15
N PHE A 135 -8.45 -1.56 -8.11
CA PHE A 135 -9.80 -2.06 -8.28
C PHE A 135 -10.03 -3.41 -7.60
N ASP A 136 -8.98 -4.06 -7.11
CA ASP A 136 -9.08 -5.29 -6.33
C ASP A 136 -9.24 -5.00 -4.82
N ASN A 137 -10.08 -5.78 -4.15
CA ASN A 137 -10.40 -5.60 -2.72
C ASN A 137 -9.19 -5.73 -1.80
N HIS A 138 -8.29 -6.65 -2.11
CA HIS A 138 -7.15 -6.96 -1.25
C HIS A 138 -5.90 -6.23 -1.72
N ALA A 139 -5.63 -6.24 -3.03
CA ALA A 139 -4.42 -5.63 -3.58
C ALA A 139 -4.42 -4.10 -3.47
N SER A 140 -5.59 -3.45 -3.50
CA SER A 140 -5.69 -2.01 -3.27
C SER A 140 -5.22 -1.63 -1.87
N LEU A 141 -5.54 -2.44 -0.86
CA LEU A 141 -5.08 -2.23 0.50
C LEU A 141 -3.58 -2.44 0.63
N LEU A 142 -2.96 -3.32 -0.16
CA LEU A 142 -1.50 -3.49 -0.19
C LEU A 142 -0.78 -2.26 -0.77
N VAL A 143 -1.37 -1.60 -1.77
CA VAL A 143 -0.87 -0.31 -2.27
C VAL A 143 -0.95 0.76 -1.18
N LEU A 144 -2.09 0.84 -0.47
CA LEU A 144 -2.23 1.75 0.66
C LEU A 144 -1.21 1.43 1.76
N ASP A 145 -1.05 0.16 2.10
CA ASP A 145 -0.14 -0.33 3.13
C ASP A 145 1.28 0.17 2.89
N MET A 146 1.75 0.10 1.65
CA MET A 146 3.08 0.54 1.25
C MET A 146 3.25 2.07 1.25
N LEU A 147 2.24 2.80 0.77
CA LEU A 147 2.37 4.23 0.47
C LEU A 147 1.78 5.15 1.54
N GLU A 148 1.03 4.64 2.51
CA GLU A 148 0.47 5.47 3.58
C GLU A 148 1.57 6.10 4.44
N ALA A 149 1.24 7.24 5.05
CA ALA A 149 2.13 7.89 6.00
C ALA A 149 2.36 7.04 7.24
N PRO A 150 3.48 7.29 7.96
CA PRO A 150 3.72 6.61 9.22
C PRO A 150 2.54 6.71 10.19
N THR A 151 2.26 5.61 10.87
CA THR A 151 1.17 5.47 11.84
C THR A 151 1.70 4.93 13.17
N ASP A 152 0.85 4.90 14.20
CA ASP A 152 1.13 4.25 15.47
C ASP A 152 1.17 2.71 15.37
N LEU A 153 0.74 2.14 14.24
CA LEU A 153 0.86 0.72 13.94
C LEU A 153 2.25 0.34 13.40
N ASP A 154 3.09 1.32 13.06
CA ASP A 154 4.42 1.05 12.51
C ASP A 154 5.36 0.41 13.54
N PHE A 155 5.77 -0.82 13.23
CA PHE A 155 6.73 -1.55 14.05
C PHE A 155 8.17 -1.02 13.89
N PHE A 156 8.48 -0.47 12.71
CA PHE A 156 9.78 0.10 12.33
C PHE A 156 9.57 1.28 11.38
N GLU A 157 10.61 2.07 11.12
CA GLU A 157 10.53 3.19 10.18
C GLU A 157 10.52 2.68 8.73
N ARG A 158 9.38 2.81 8.06
CA ARG A 158 9.23 2.51 6.63
C ARG A 158 9.59 3.72 5.80
N ASN A 159 10.63 3.60 4.99
CA ASN A 159 11.07 4.66 4.09
C ASN A 159 10.97 4.20 2.63
N VAL A 160 9.95 4.68 1.93
CA VAL A 160 9.79 4.50 0.49
C VAL A 160 10.48 5.65 -0.22
N ASN A 161 11.43 5.32 -1.11
CA ASN A 161 12.16 6.32 -1.87
C ASN A 161 11.22 7.28 -2.63
N MET A 162 11.59 8.56 -2.71
CA MET A 162 10.77 9.61 -3.34
C MET A 162 10.49 9.33 -4.82
N GLU A 163 11.45 8.83 -5.59
CA GLU A 163 11.29 8.49 -7.01
C GLU A 163 10.30 7.33 -7.19
N ASP A 164 10.38 6.34 -6.31
CA ASP A 164 9.50 5.16 -6.33
C ASP A 164 8.06 5.51 -5.94
N ARG A 165 7.91 6.38 -4.94
CA ARG A 165 6.62 6.95 -4.56
C ARG A 165 6.04 7.78 -5.71
N ALA A 166 6.86 8.63 -6.34
CA ALA A 166 6.45 9.44 -7.48
C ALA A 166 5.96 8.57 -8.65
N ALA A 167 6.66 7.48 -8.97
CA ALA A 167 6.24 6.55 -10.02
C ALA A 167 4.87 5.90 -9.70
N CYS A 168 4.63 5.52 -8.44
CA CYS A 168 3.32 5.01 -8.03
C CYS A 168 2.23 6.08 -8.13
N TYR A 169 2.50 7.31 -7.70
CA TYR A 169 1.55 8.42 -7.78
C TYR A 169 1.23 8.82 -9.21
N ASP A 170 2.23 8.82 -10.10
CA ASP A 170 2.05 9.05 -11.53
C ASP A 170 1.13 7.98 -12.15
N ALA A 171 1.31 6.71 -11.78
CA ALA A 171 0.43 5.63 -12.22
C ALA A 171 -1.02 5.79 -11.69
N ILE A 172 -1.21 6.22 -10.45
CA ILE A 172 -2.55 6.52 -9.89
C ILE A 172 -3.20 7.68 -10.67
N ALA A 173 -2.44 8.76 -10.90
CA ALA A 173 -2.92 9.92 -11.63
C ALA A 173 -3.31 9.57 -13.08
N LEU A 174 -2.53 8.71 -13.74
CA LEU A 174 -2.80 8.26 -15.11
C LEU A 174 -4.15 7.55 -15.21
N ILE A 175 -4.46 6.69 -14.24
CA ILE A 175 -5.75 5.99 -14.18
C ILE A 175 -6.90 6.98 -13.92
N CYS A 176 -6.66 8.00 -13.10
CA CYS A 176 -7.64 9.04 -12.81
C CYS A 176 -7.91 10.00 -13.99
N ASN A 177 -7.01 10.05 -14.98
CA ASN A 177 -7.16 10.94 -16.13
C ASN A 177 -8.17 10.44 -17.18
N ARG A 178 -8.74 9.25 -16.99
CA ARG A 178 -9.80 8.76 -17.88
C ARG A 178 -11.04 9.64 -17.78
N GLU A 179 -11.86 9.61 -18.82
CA GLU A 179 -13.13 10.33 -18.82
C GLU A 179 -14.02 9.85 -17.67
N PHE A 180 -14.61 10.81 -16.93
CA PHE A 180 -15.51 10.47 -15.85
C PHE A 180 -16.95 10.40 -16.34
N ILE A 181 -17.49 9.18 -16.35
CA ILE A 181 -18.90 8.89 -16.57
C ILE A 181 -19.52 8.50 -15.22
N PRO A 182 -20.43 9.31 -14.65
CA PRO A 182 -21.02 9.03 -13.35
C PRO A 182 -21.83 7.73 -13.35
N CYS A 183 -21.62 6.89 -12.32
CA CYS A 183 -22.32 5.62 -12.15
C CYS A 183 -22.23 4.69 -13.37
N ASP A 184 -21.08 4.69 -14.05
CA ASP A 184 -20.80 3.79 -15.18
C ASP A 184 -21.02 2.32 -14.78
N ALA A 185 -21.95 1.66 -15.48
CA ALA A 185 -22.37 0.29 -15.20
C ALA A 185 -21.31 -0.75 -15.61
N GLU A 186 -20.42 -0.42 -16.55
CA GLU A 186 -19.36 -1.30 -17.03
C GLU A 186 -18.07 -1.11 -16.22
N GLN A 187 -17.65 0.13 -16.02
CA GLN A 187 -16.38 0.42 -15.36
C GLN A 187 -16.39 1.73 -14.55
N LEU A 188 -16.80 1.64 -13.27
CA LEU A 188 -16.75 2.77 -12.34
C LEU A 188 -15.40 3.48 -12.32
N HIS A 189 -15.35 4.81 -12.47
CA HIS A 189 -14.16 5.67 -12.34
C HIS A 189 -13.40 5.44 -11.01
N PRO A 190 -12.05 5.62 -10.91
CA PRO A 190 -11.32 5.37 -9.66
C PRO A 190 -11.83 6.23 -8.50
N ILE A 191 -12.27 7.46 -8.78
CA ILE A 191 -12.84 8.35 -7.77
C ILE A 191 -14.20 7.88 -7.24
N GLU A 192 -14.90 7.00 -7.97
CA GLU A 192 -16.23 6.51 -7.60
C GLU A 192 -16.18 5.05 -7.11
N HIS A 193 -15.25 4.25 -7.64
CA HIS A 193 -15.04 2.86 -7.27
C HIS A 193 -14.69 2.76 -5.77
N PRO A 194 -15.38 1.93 -4.97
CA PRO A 194 -15.26 1.96 -3.50
C PRO A 194 -13.83 1.79 -2.97
N GLN A 195 -13.07 0.86 -3.55
CA GLN A 195 -11.72 0.48 -3.13
C GLN A 195 -10.70 1.54 -3.57
N ALA A 196 -10.62 1.82 -4.88
CA ALA A 196 -9.78 2.87 -5.44
C ALA A 196 -10.00 4.22 -4.76
N HIS A 197 -11.25 4.67 -4.62
CA HIS A 197 -11.57 5.92 -3.93
C HIS A 197 -11.06 5.92 -2.48
N PHE A 198 -11.24 4.81 -1.74
CA PHE A 198 -10.76 4.70 -0.37
C PHE A 198 -9.24 4.87 -0.29
N VAL A 199 -8.49 4.16 -1.14
CA VAL A 199 -7.03 4.24 -1.20
C VAL A 199 -6.59 5.65 -1.58
N ILE A 200 -7.10 6.21 -2.68
CA ILE A 200 -6.73 7.55 -3.17
C ILE A 200 -7.05 8.61 -2.10
N SER A 201 -8.24 8.55 -1.49
CA SER A 201 -8.65 9.48 -0.42
C SER A 201 -7.70 9.39 0.78
N LYS A 202 -7.30 8.19 1.20
CA LYS A 202 -6.38 7.98 2.33
C LYS A 202 -4.97 8.52 2.04
N LEU A 203 -4.46 8.29 0.83
CA LEU A 203 -3.18 8.83 0.39
C LEU A 203 -3.20 10.36 0.33
N LEU A 204 -4.22 10.95 -0.30
CA LEU A 204 -4.37 12.40 -0.40
C LEU A 204 -4.45 13.09 0.98
N LYS A 205 -5.16 12.49 1.95
CA LYS A 205 -5.20 13.01 3.34
C LYS A 205 -3.83 13.06 4.02
N SER A 206 -2.87 12.31 3.50
CA SER A 206 -1.53 12.20 4.05
C SER A 206 -0.49 12.97 3.24
N ASP A 207 -0.87 13.63 2.13
CA ASP A 207 0.04 14.35 1.24
C ASP A 207 0.88 15.40 1.98
N SER A 208 0.30 16.09 2.96
CA SER A 208 0.98 17.10 3.77
C SER A 208 2.16 16.56 4.58
N LYS A 209 2.25 15.23 4.75
CA LYS A 209 3.34 14.54 5.44
C LYS A 209 4.49 14.13 4.51
N PHE A 210 4.40 14.43 3.22
CA PHE A 210 5.38 14.02 2.21
C PHE A 210 5.83 15.19 1.33
N ASP A 211 7.07 15.11 0.86
CA ASP A 211 7.60 16.06 -0.10
C ASP A 211 6.94 15.89 -1.48
N VAL A 212 6.85 14.63 -1.92
CA VAL A 212 6.12 14.22 -3.12
C VAL A 212 4.66 13.93 -2.77
N LYS A 213 3.71 14.64 -3.39
CA LYS A 213 2.28 14.61 -3.03
C LYS A 213 1.44 14.07 -4.17
N LEU A 214 0.52 13.14 -3.89
CA LEU A 214 -0.34 12.54 -4.90
C LEU A 214 -1.23 13.58 -5.60
N GLY A 215 -1.73 14.57 -4.86
CA GLY A 215 -2.58 15.62 -5.39
C GLY A 215 -1.92 16.42 -6.52
N ASP A 216 -0.61 16.63 -6.45
CA ASP A 216 0.15 17.34 -7.47
C ASP A 216 0.16 16.57 -8.80
N PHE A 217 0.34 15.24 -8.75
CA PHE A 217 0.28 14.37 -9.95
C PHE A 217 -1.13 14.31 -10.52
N ILE A 218 -2.14 14.15 -9.66
CA ILE A 218 -3.54 14.08 -10.10
C ILE A 218 -3.94 15.37 -10.81
N VAL A 219 -3.68 16.55 -10.23
CA VAL A 219 -4.10 17.82 -10.84
C VAL A 219 -3.32 18.10 -12.13
N LYS A 220 -2.01 17.79 -12.15
CA LYS A 220 -1.19 17.94 -13.35
C LYS A 220 -1.73 17.12 -14.52
N GLN A 221 -2.12 15.86 -14.29
CA GLN A 221 -2.59 14.99 -15.36
C GLN A 221 -4.08 15.18 -15.68
N CYS A 222 -4.93 15.34 -14.66
CA CYS A 222 -6.39 15.29 -14.77
C CYS A 222 -7.04 16.67 -14.90
N LYS A 223 -6.30 17.73 -15.22
CA LYS A 223 -6.77 19.13 -15.21
C LYS A 223 -8.12 19.33 -15.91
N ASN A 224 -8.32 18.66 -17.05
CA ASN A 224 -9.54 18.79 -17.85
C ASN A 224 -10.74 17.99 -17.31
N GLN A 225 -10.49 17.05 -16.38
CA GLN A 225 -11.51 16.20 -15.78
C GLN A 225 -11.99 16.71 -14.41
N LEU A 226 -11.24 17.58 -13.72
CA LEU A 226 -11.54 17.95 -12.33
C LEU A 226 -12.97 18.50 -12.12
N SER A 227 -13.48 19.29 -13.06
CA SER A 227 -14.83 19.85 -12.96
C SER A 227 -15.93 18.80 -13.12
N SER A 228 -15.70 17.73 -13.89
CA SER A 228 -16.70 16.65 -14.06
C SER A 228 -16.87 15.85 -12.77
N TRP A 229 -15.81 15.74 -11.95
CA TRP A 229 -15.82 14.99 -10.68
C TRP A 229 -16.77 15.56 -9.63
N LEU A 230 -17.22 16.82 -9.79
CA LEU A 230 -18.24 17.44 -8.95
C LEU A 230 -19.59 16.70 -9.00
N SER A 231 -19.85 15.98 -10.09
CA SER A 231 -21.11 15.26 -10.28
C SER A 231 -21.27 14.02 -9.39
N CYS A 232 -20.25 13.60 -8.65
CA CYS A 232 -20.39 12.57 -7.61
C CYS A 232 -19.84 13.01 -6.25
N ASN A 233 -20.50 12.54 -5.18
CA ASN A 233 -20.15 12.90 -3.80
C ASN A 233 -18.69 12.50 -3.45
N LYS A 234 -18.24 11.34 -3.94
CA LYS A 234 -16.88 10.84 -3.73
C LYS A 234 -15.82 11.69 -4.45
N GLY A 235 -16.09 12.08 -5.70
CA GLY A 235 -15.24 12.99 -6.47
C GLY A 235 -15.05 14.34 -5.77
N CYS A 236 -16.12 14.88 -5.17
CA CYS A 236 -16.01 16.09 -4.35
C CYS A 236 -15.05 15.93 -3.16
N PHE A 237 -15.05 14.77 -2.49
CA PHE A 237 -14.11 14.51 -1.39
C PHE A 237 -12.66 14.38 -1.88
N ILE A 238 -12.43 13.80 -3.06
CA ILE A 238 -11.10 13.76 -3.68
C ILE A 238 -10.58 15.19 -3.88
N LEU A 239 -11.39 16.07 -4.51
CA LEU A 239 -11.03 17.48 -4.72
C LEU A 239 -10.80 18.23 -3.40
N LEU A 240 -11.63 17.96 -2.39
CA LEU A 240 -11.46 18.53 -1.05
C LEU A 240 -10.12 18.13 -0.43
N HIS A 241 -9.75 16.86 -0.47
CA HIS A 241 -8.49 16.39 0.10
C HIS A 241 -7.26 16.97 -0.61
N ILE A 242 -7.34 17.17 -1.93
CA ILE A 242 -6.32 17.89 -2.70
C ILE A 242 -6.22 19.35 -2.20
N LEU A 243 -7.34 20.06 -2.05
CA LEU A 243 -7.36 21.44 -1.54
C LEU A 243 -6.88 21.58 -0.09
N GLU A 244 -6.91 20.51 0.68
CA GLU A 244 -6.46 20.49 2.08
C GLU A 244 -4.96 20.18 2.21
N ASN A 245 -4.42 19.30 1.37
CA ASN A 245 -3.12 18.65 1.64
C ASN A 245 -2.09 18.73 0.51
N ALA A 246 -2.50 19.06 -0.73
CA ALA A 246 -1.57 19.17 -1.85
C ALA A 246 -0.66 20.42 -1.74
N SER A 247 0.27 20.60 -2.68
CA SER A 247 1.13 21.79 -2.70
C SER A 247 0.32 23.08 -2.91
N GLN A 248 0.88 24.22 -2.50
CA GLN A 248 0.20 25.51 -2.62
C GLN A 248 -0.18 25.83 -4.08
N GLU A 249 0.73 25.60 -5.03
CA GLU A 249 0.50 25.77 -6.47
C GLU A 249 -0.67 24.90 -6.96
N THR A 250 -0.69 23.61 -6.59
CA THR A 250 -1.78 22.70 -6.94
C THR A 250 -3.12 23.19 -6.38
N ARG A 251 -3.15 23.68 -5.15
CA ARG A 251 -4.38 24.17 -4.52
C ARG A 251 -4.93 25.40 -5.25
N GLU A 252 -4.06 26.31 -5.68
CA GLU A 252 -4.43 27.49 -6.47
C GLU A 252 -4.94 27.11 -7.87
N LEU A 253 -4.32 26.11 -8.49
CA LEU A 253 -4.77 25.57 -9.77
C LEU A 253 -6.16 24.92 -9.66
N VAL A 254 -6.44 24.17 -8.59
CA VAL A 254 -7.78 23.63 -8.34
C VAL A 254 -8.79 24.73 -8.10
N ARG A 255 -8.46 25.77 -7.31
CA ARG A 255 -9.35 26.93 -7.07
C ARG A 255 -9.69 27.69 -8.34
N SER A 256 -8.74 27.86 -9.25
CA SER A 256 -8.98 28.53 -10.53
C SER A 256 -9.72 27.66 -11.54
N THR A 257 -9.61 26.32 -11.43
CA THR A 257 -10.32 25.37 -12.31
C THR A 257 -11.78 25.18 -11.87
N LEU A 258 -12.06 25.16 -10.56
CA LEU A 258 -13.40 24.93 -10.02
C LEU A 258 -14.09 26.27 -9.71
N SER A 259 -15.08 26.67 -10.50
CA SER A 259 -15.88 27.86 -10.19
C SER A 259 -16.88 27.59 -9.05
N LEU A 260 -17.03 28.55 -8.14
CA LEU A 260 -18.04 28.47 -7.06
C LEU A 260 -19.44 28.19 -7.63
N ALA A 261 -19.82 28.88 -8.71
CA ALA A 261 -21.10 28.68 -9.39
C ALA A 261 -21.29 27.25 -9.94
N ALA A 262 -20.22 26.53 -10.32
CA ALA A 262 -20.32 25.14 -10.75
C ALA A 262 -20.55 24.20 -9.56
N VAL A 263 -19.87 24.44 -8.43
CA VAL A 263 -20.01 23.61 -7.22
C VAL A 263 -21.38 23.82 -6.56
N GLU A 264 -21.96 25.03 -6.61
CA GLU A 264 -23.30 25.35 -6.06
C GLU A 264 -24.43 24.53 -6.70
N ARG A 265 -24.22 24.00 -7.90
CA ARG A 265 -25.20 23.14 -8.60
C ARG A 265 -25.35 21.76 -7.95
N TYR A 266 -24.42 21.37 -7.06
CA TYR A 266 -24.40 20.06 -6.45
C TYR A 266 -24.68 20.14 -4.95
N HIS A 267 -25.64 19.33 -4.48
CA HIS A 267 -26.12 19.37 -3.09
C HIS A 267 -25.65 18.17 -2.25
N THR A 268 -24.65 17.44 -2.74
CA THR A 268 -24.07 16.33 -1.97
C THR A 268 -23.31 16.87 -0.75
N LYS A 269 -23.11 16.01 0.26
CA LYS A 269 -22.32 16.39 1.45
C LYS A 269 -20.91 16.81 1.06
N GLY A 270 -20.28 16.08 0.13
CA GLY A 270 -18.95 16.39 -0.40
C GLY A 270 -18.92 17.76 -1.09
N ALA A 271 -19.89 18.06 -1.97
CA ALA A 271 -19.98 19.36 -2.64
C ALA A 271 -20.16 20.51 -1.63
N THR A 272 -20.97 20.30 -0.60
CA THR A 272 -21.21 21.30 0.46
C THR A 272 -19.92 21.63 1.22
N VAL A 273 -19.14 20.63 1.61
CA VAL A 273 -17.86 20.86 2.32
C VAL A 273 -16.80 21.44 1.39
N LEU A 274 -16.76 20.98 0.13
CA LEU A 274 -15.87 21.53 -0.89
C LEU A 274 -16.14 23.03 -1.12
N MET A 275 -17.42 23.43 -1.19
CA MET A 275 -17.84 24.82 -1.30
C MET A 275 -17.28 25.67 -0.15
N GLN A 276 -17.41 25.19 1.09
CA GLN A 276 -16.92 25.89 2.27
C GLN A 276 -15.40 26.09 2.24
N LYS A 277 -14.65 25.16 1.61
CA LYS A 277 -13.19 25.26 1.48
C LYS A 277 -12.74 26.19 0.35
N LEU A 278 -13.57 26.32 -0.70
CA LEU A 278 -13.30 27.17 -1.86
C LEU A 278 -13.54 28.66 -1.58
N LYS A 279 -14.51 28.97 -0.71
CA LYS A 279 -14.70 30.31 -0.12
C LYS A 279 -13.51 30.70 0.76
#